data_AF-A0A7Z1R4Z4-F1
#
_entry.id   AF-A0A7Z1R4Z4-F1
#
_cell.length_a   1.000
_cell.length_b   1.000
_cell.length_c   1.000
_cell.angle_alpha   90.00
_cell.angle_beta   90.00
_cell.angle_gamma   90.00
#
_symmetry.space_group_name_H-M   'P 1'
#
loop_
_entity.id
_entity.type
_entity.pdbx_description
1 polymer ?
#
loop_
_entity_poly.entity_id
_entity_poly.type
_entity_poly.pdbx_seq_one_letter_code
_entity_poly.pdbx_strand_id
1 'polypeptide(L)'
;FSSGSWLSRVLLHAVILTAVVLIAWMARRHGHHRVLAGFAFGAILGGAVGNLVDRVLYGWVIDFVHLWVTIAGRTWSWPDFNVADAAITVGAILLIVNEFLPGRGEPAHASDPH
;
A
#
# COMPACT_ATOMS: atom_id res chain seq x y z
N PHE A 1 20.67 13.45 8.26
CA PHE A 1 19.83 12.54 9.08
C PHE A 1 20.64 12.01 10.26
N SER A 2 20.82 12.79 11.34
CA SER A 2 21.61 12.35 12.49
C SER A 2 20.82 11.36 13.34
N SER A 3 21.39 10.17 13.52
CA SER A 3 21.11 9.24 14.64
C SER A 3 19.63 9.06 15.01
N GLY A 4 18.87 8.39 14.14
CA GLY A 4 17.66 7.69 14.60
C GLY A 4 18.07 6.74 15.72
N SER A 5 17.57 7.02 16.93
CA SER A 5 17.79 6.18 18.11
C SER A 5 17.44 4.73 17.76
N TRP A 6 18.08 3.76 18.41
CA TRP A 6 17.75 2.33 18.21
C TRP A 6 16.23 2.10 18.35
N LEU A 7 15.59 2.87 19.24
CA LEU A 7 14.15 2.93 19.43
C LEU A 7 13.39 3.34 18.16
N SER A 8 13.82 4.38 17.44
CA SER A 8 13.12 4.81 16.22
C SER A 8 13.14 3.74 15.13
N ARG A 9 14.23 2.98 15.03
CA ARG A 9 14.33 1.84 14.10
C ARG A 9 13.39 0.72 14.52
N VAL A 10 13.41 0.32 15.79
CA VAL A 10 12.53 -0.73 16.32
C VAL A 10 11.05 -0.36 16.14
N LEU A 11 10.68 0.89 16.44
CA LEU A 11 9.32 1.38 16.26
C LEU A 11 8.88 1.35 14.79
N LEU A 12 9.74 1.78 13.85
CA LEU A 12 9.44 1.69 12.42
C LEU A 12 9.17 0.25 11.98
N HIS A 13 10.01 -0.70 12.41
CA HIS A 13 9.79 -2.12 12.08
C HIS A 13 8.51 -2.66 12.71
N ALA A 14 8.22 -2.30 13.96
CA ALA A 14 7.01 -2.71 14.66
C ALA A 14 5.74 -2.16 13.98
N VAL A 15 5.75 -0.90 13.54
CA VAL A 15 4.63 -0.30 12.79
C VAL A 15 4.41 -1.02 11.46
N ILE A 16 5.48 -1.28 10.69
CA ILE A 16 5.40 -2.00 9.41
C ILE A 16 4.84 -3.42 9.64
N LEU A 17 5.37 -4.16 10.61
CA LEU A 17 4.90 -5.52 10.93
C LEU A 17 3.43 -5.52 11.37
N THR A 18 3.03 -4.57 12.20
CA THR A 18 1.64 -4.45 12.66
C THR A 18 0.72 -4.14 11.48
N ALA A 19 1.11 -3.22 10.58
CA ALA A 19 0.36 -2.92 9.38
C ALA A 19 0.21 -4.15 8.47
N VAL A 20 1.30 -4.91 8.26
CA VAL A 20 1.27 -6.16 7.48
C VAL A 20 0.29 -7.18 8.07
N VAL A 21 0.34 -7.40 9.39
CA VAL A 21 -0.54 -8.36 10.07
C VAL A 21 -2.01 -7.94 9.96
N LEU A 22 -2.31 -6.66 10.19
CA LEU A 22 -3.67 -6.11 10.07
C LEU A 22 -4.19 -6.23 8.64
N ILE A 23 -3.38 -5.86 7.65
CA ILE A 23 -3.76 -5.91 6.23
C ILE A 23 -3.95 -7.37 5.78
N ALA A 24 -3.09 -8.29 6.20
CA ALA A 24 -3.26 -9.72 5.93
C ALA A 24 -4.53 -10.29 6.58
N TRP A 25 -4.85 -9.86 7.81
CA TRP A 25 -6.08 -10.24 8.49
C TRP A 25 -7.32 -9.71 7.78
N MET A 26 -7.31 -8.44 7.37
CA MET A 26 -8.39 -7.83 6.59
C MET A 26 -8.55 -8.51 5.23
N ALA A 27 -7.44 -8.84 4.56
CA ALA A 27 -7.42 -9.56 3.29
C ALA A 27 -8.09 -10.92 3.39
N ARG A 28 -7.81 -11.68 4.46
CA ARG A 28 -8.46 -12.98 4.68
C ARG A 28 -9.96 -12.87 4.99
N ARG A 29 -10.38 -11.79 5.64
CA ARG A 29 -11.78 -11.56 6.04
C ARG A 29 -12.65 -11.01 4.89
N HIS A 30 -12.11 -10.14 4.06
CA HIS A 30 -12.88 -9.37 3.07
C HIS A 30 -12.40 -9.53 1.62
N GLY A 31 -11.24 -10.15 1.39
CA GLY A 31 -10.62 -10.23 0.06
C GLY A 31 -11.30 -11.19 -0.93
N HIS A 32 -12.16 -12.10 -0.47
CA HIS A 32 -12.80 -13.09 -1.34
C HIS A 32 -13.96 -12.54 -2.17
N HIS A 33 -14.54 -11.40 -1.80
CA HIS A 33 -15.76 -10.92 -2.45
C HIS A 33 -15.48 -10.03 -3.67
N ARG A 34 -14.25 -9.54 -3.86
CA ARG A 34 -13.88 -8.65 -4.97
C ARG A 34 -12.43 -8.85 -5.40
N VAL A 35 -12.22 -9.23 -6.67
CA VAL A 35 -10.90 -9.42 -7.29
C VAL A 35 -9.98 -8.21 -7.07
N LEU A 36 -10.53 -6.99 -7.16
CA LEU A 36 -9.81 -5.74 -6.93
C LEU A 36 -9.18 -5.65 -5.54
N ALA A 37 -9.92 -6.08 -4.50
CA ALA A 37 -9.42 -6.12 -3.13
C ALA A 37 -8.28 -7.14 -2.98
N GLY A 38 -8.39 -8.31 -3.63
CA GLY A 38 -7.32 -9.31 -3.66
C GLY A 38 -6.01 -8.75 -4.24
N PHE A 39 -6.06 -8.07 -5.38
CA PHE A 39 -4.90 -7.39 -5.96
C PHE A 39 -4.34 -6.30 -5.04
N ALA A 40 -5.22 -5.49 -4.44
CA ALA A 40 -4.83 -4.42 -3.54
C ALA A 40 -4.07 -4.94 -2.31
N PHE A 41 -4.59 -5.99 -1.67
CA PHE A 41 -3.94 -6.65 -0.54
C PHE A 41 -2.61 -7.31 -0.95
N GLY A 42 -2.57 -7.98 -2.10
CA GLY A 42 -1.34 -8.56 -2.63
C GLY A 42 -0.26 -7.51 -2.88
N ALA A 43 -0.61 -6.36 -3.46
CA ALA A 43 0.32 -5.26 -3.70
C ALA A 43 0.89 -4.68 -2.41
N ILE A 44 0.03 -4.42 -1.41
CA ILE A 44 0.50 -3.87 -0.13
C ILE A 44 1.37 -4.87 0.63
N LEU A 45 0.95 -6.14 0.71
CA LEU A 45 1.74 -7.18 1.39
C LEU A 45 3.07 -7.42 0.70
N GLY A 46 3.08 -7.51 -0.64
CA GLY A 46 4.29 -7.69 -1.42
C GLY A 46 5.28 -6.53 -1.24
N GLY A 47 4.80 -5.29 -1.32
CA GLY A 47 5.65 -4.12 -1.07
C GLY A 47 6.20 -4.07 0.35
N ALA A 48 5.37 -4.33 1.36
CA ALA A 48 5.82 -4.34 2.75
C ALA A 48 6.87 -5.43 3.03
N VAL A 49 6.69 -6.63 2.45
CA VAL A 49 7.68 -7.71 2.53
C VAL A 49 8.99 -7.33 1.83
N GLY A 50 8.93 -6.75 0.62
CA GLY A 50 10.13 -6.28 -0.09
C GLY A 50 10.94 -5.27 0.74
N ASN A 51 10.26 -4.27 1.30
CA ASN A 51 10.86 -3.27 2.17
C ASN A 51 11.40 -3.85 3.50
N LEU A 52 10.85 -4.97 3.99
CA LEU A 52 11.39 -5.67 5.15
C LEU A 52 12.64 -6.48 4.77
N VAL A 53 12.62 -7.17 3.63
CA VAL A 53 13.77 -7.93 3.11
C VAL A 53 14.97 -7.01 2.91
N ASP A 54 14.77 -5.83 2.31
CA ASP A 54 15.84 -4.84 2.15
C ASP A 54 16.47 -4.46 3.49
N ARG A 55 15.64 -4.18 4.50
CA ARG A 55 16.11 -3.82 5.83
C ARG A 55 16.86 -4.96 6.53
N VAL A 56 16.44 -6.21 6.33
CA VAL A 56 17.10 -7.38 6.91
C VAL A 56 18.46 -7.64 6.24
N LEU A 57 18.53 -7.51 4.92
CA LEU A 57 19.75 -7.81 4.16
C LEU A 57 20.77 -6.67 4.16
N TYR A 58 20.29 -5.43 4.05
CA TYR A 58 21.15 -4.25 3.86
C TYR A 58 21.15 -3.29 5.05
N GLY A 59 20.21 -3.43 5.99
CA GLY A 59 20.08 -2.52 7.14
C GLY A 59 19.31 -1.22 6.85
N TRP A 60 18.90 -0.99 5.61
CA TRP A 60 18.07 0.13 5.16
C TRP A 60 17.28 -0.26 3.90
N VAL A 61 16.34 0.59 3.49
CA VAL A 61 15.58 0.43 2.23
C VAL A 61 16.36 1.06 1.08
N ILE A 62 16.42 0.37 -0.06
CA ILE A 62 17.10 0.89 -1.23
C ILE A 62 16.09 1.69 -2.06
N ASP A 63 16.23 3.01 -2.02
CA ASP A 63 15.50 3.94 -2.87
C ASP A 63 16.26 4.17 -4.18
N PHE A 64 15.60 4.00 -5.32
CA PHE A 64 16.25 4.09 -6.63
C PHE A 64 15.47 4.91 -7.65
N VAL A 65 14.24 5.33 -7.34
CA VAL A 65 13.44 6.21 -8.19
C VAL A 65 13.52 7.63 -7.66
N HIS A 66 14.15 8.52 -8.42
CA HIS A 66 14.19 9.95 -8.16
C HIS A 66 13.37 10.68 -9.23
N LEU A 67 12.27 11.33 -8.82
CA LEU A 67 11.43 12.13 -9.72
C LEU A 67 11.63 13.61 -9.43
N TRP A 68 11.79 14.40 -10.48
CA TRP A 68 11.90 15.86 -10.38
C TRP A 68 11.26 16.53 -11.58
N VAL A 69 10.82 17.78 -11.38
CA VAL A 69 10.17 18.59 -12.42
C VAL A 69 10.58 20.05 -12.27
N THR A 70 10.80 20.74 -13.38
CA THR A 70 11.09 22.18 -13.41
C THR A 70 9.91 22.94 -14.00
N ILE A 71 9.41 23.95 -13.28
CA ILE A 71 8.25 24.79 -13.61
C ILE A 71 8.60 26.24 -13.23
N ALA A 72 8.33 27.21 -14.11
CA ALA A 72 8.65 28.63 -13.87
C ALA A 72 10.11 28.89 -13.40
N GLY A 73 11.07 28.08 -13.89
CA GLY A 73 12.49 28.20 -13.54
C GLY A 73 12.88 27.66 -12.16
N ARG A 74 11.95 27.05 -11.40
CA ARG A 74 12.26 26.35 -10.15
C ARG A 74 12.19 24.84 -10.35
N THR A 75 13.08 24.11 -9.71
CA THR A 75 13.09 22.63 -9.72
C THR A 75 12.50 22.12 -8.42
N TRP A 76 11.48 21.27 -8.54
CA TRP A 76 10.91 20.51 -7.43
C TRP A 76 11.30 19.06 -7.57
N SER A 77 11.81 18.47 -6.50
CA SER A 77 12.10 17.05 -6.42
C SER A 77 11.06 16.39 -5.51
N TRP A 78 10.47 15.31 -6.01
CA TRP A 78 9.68 14.40 -5.20
C TRP A 78 10.63 13.57 -4.32
N PRO A 79 10.23 13.17 -3.09
CA PRO A 79 11.03 12.28 -2.27
C PRO A 79 11.40 10.99 -3.00
N ASP A 80 12.61 10.50 -2.80
CA ASP A 80 13.04 9.23 -3.40
C ASP A 80 12.17 8.08 -2.90
N PHE A 81 11.88 7.13 -3.79
CA PHE A 81 11.07 5.96 -3.47
C PHE A 81 11.51 4.73 -4.26
N ASN A 82 10.94 3.58 -3.91
CA ASN A 82 11.19 2.33 -4.61
C ASN A 82 9.89 1.65 -5.10
N VAL A 83 10.04 0.49 -5.75
CA VAL A 83 8.90 -0.29 -6.25
C VAL A 83 8.00 -0.80 -5.12
N ALA A 84 8.54 -1.07 -3.93
CA ALA A 84 7.74 -1.48 -2.78
C ALA A 84 6.81 -0.36 -2.30
N ASP A 85 7.30 0.88 -2.22
CA ASP A 85 6.49 2.05 -1.86
C ASP A 85 5.40 2.33 -2.91
N ALA A 86 5.74 2.18 -4.19
CA ALA A 86 4.78 2.30 -5.28
C ALA A 86 3.68 1.23 -5.19
N ALA A 87 4.06 -0.03 -4.92
CA ALA A 87 3.10 -1.13 -4.77
C ALA A 87 2.15 -0.92 -3.58
N ILE A 88 2.67 -0.45 -2.44
CA ILE A 88 1.86 -0.10 -1.26
C ILE A 88 0.90 1.05 -1.60
N THR A 89 1.40 2.10 -2.24
CA THR A 89 0.59 3.28 -2.61
C THR A 89 -0.53 2.90 -3.57
N VAL A 90 -0.22 2.15 -4.63
CA VAL A 90 -1.22 1.67 -5.59
C VAL A 90 -2.23 0.76 -4.90
N GLY A 91 -1.81 -0.19 -4.08
CA GLY A 91 -2.72 -1.06 -3.34
C GLY A 91 -3.64 -0.28 -2.38
N ALA A 92 -3.13 0.74 -1.69
CA ALA A 92 -3.96 1.59 -0.84
C ALA A 92 -5.01 2.36 -1.66
N ILE A 93 -4.63 2.93 -2.80
CA ILE A 93 -5.56 3.58 -3.74
C ILE A 93 -6.62 2.58 -4.22
N LEU A 94 -6.23 1.35 -4.56
CA LEU A 94 -7.16 0.32 -5.00
C LEU A 94 -8.17 -0.07 -3.92
N LEU A 95 -7.76 -0.14 -2.64
CA LEU A 95 -8.70 -0.38 -1.52
C LEU A 95 -9.69 0.78 -1.35
N ILE A 96 -9.20 2.02 -1.42
CA ILE A 96 -10.04 3.22 -1.37
C ILE A 96 -11.06 3.18 -2.52
N VAL A 97 -10.59 3.00 -3.75
CA VAL A 97 -11.44 2.92 -4.94
C VAL A 97 -12.44 1.76 -4.83
N ASN A 98 -12.01 0.59 -4.32
CA ASN A 98 -12.89 -0.55 -4.11
C ASN A 98 -14.05 -0.20 -3.15
N GLU A 99 -13.81 0.56 -2.10
CA GLU A 99 -14.86 0.96 -1.15
C GLU A 99 -15.84 1.96 -1.77
N PHE A 100 -15.36 2.90 -2.58
CA PHE A 100 -16.19 3.92 -3.21
C PHE A 100 -16.90 3.46 -4.50
N LEU A 101 -16.59 2.28 -5.04
CA LEU A 101 -17.30 1.72 -6.20
C LEU A 101 -18.62 1.06 -5.76
N PRO A 102 -19.79 1.59 -6.20
CA PRO A 102 -21.08 0.95 -5.94
C PRO A 102 -21.05 -0.49 -6.45
N GLY A 103 -21.55 -1.43 -5.64
CA GLY A 103 -21.80 -2.80 -6.11
C GLY A 103 -22.64 -2.76 -7.37
N ARG A 104 -22.06 -3.15 -8.51
CA ARG A 104 -22.85 -3.36 -9.72
C ARG A 104 -23.80 -4.53 -9.47
N GLY A 105 -25.05 -4.18 -9.20
CA GLY A 105 -26.24 -4.98 -9.48
C GLY A 105 -26.63 -6.00 -8.42
N GLU A 106 -27.42 -5.56 -7.45
CA GLU A 106 -28.70 -6.27 -7.28
C GLU A 106 -29.62 -5.70 -8.35
N PRO A 107 -29.97 -6.46 -9.42
CA PRO A 107 -31.17 -6.13 -10.15
C PRO A 107 -32.29 -6.14 -9.10
N ALA A 108 -32.81 -4.94 -8.81
CA ALA A 108 -33.97 -4.77 -7.98
C ALA A 108 -34.99 -5.81 -8.43
N HIS A 109 -35.27 -6.75 -7.52
CA HIS A 109 -36.21 -7.84 -7.71
C HIS A 109 -37.41 -7.24 -8.42
N ALA A 110 -37.59 -7.63 -9.69
CA ALA A 110 -38.75 -7.22 -10.46
C ALA A 110 -39.96 -7.53 -9.58
N SER A 111 -40.72 -6.48 -9.30
CA SER A 111 -42.06 -6.56 -8.75
C SER A 111 -42.77 -7.73 -9.41
N ASP A 112 -43.06 -8.77 -8.63
CA ASP A 112 -44.00 -9.81 -9.02
C ASP A 112 -45.32 -9.50 -8.32
N PRO A 113 -46.27 -8.84 -9.00
CA PRO A 113 -47.62 -8.67 -8.51
C PRO A 113 -48.41 -9.94 -8.83
N HIS A 114 -48.51 -10.85 -7.86
CA HIS A 114 -49.53 -11.90 -7.81
C HIS A 114 -50.27 -11.87 -6.48
#